data_AF-A0AAQ4FNH3-F1
#
_entry.id   AF-A0AAQ4FNH3-F1
#
_cell.length_a   1.000
_cell.length_b   1.000
_cell.length_c   1.000
_cell.angle_alpha   90.00
_cell.angle_beta   90.00
_cell.angle_gamma   90.00
#
_symmetry.space_group_name_H-M   'P 1'
#
loop_
_entity.id
_entity.type
_entity.pdbx_description
1 polymer ?
#
loop_
_entity_poly.entity_id
_entity_poly.type
_entity_poly.pdbx_seq_one_letter_code
_entity_poly.pdbx_strand_id
1 'polypeptide(L)'
;MPATTGCARSMGRLKEPVRACRQHNQRVQLAVSLQGIKIRDGKTGELVFHYPVPQISFIWQDTSGARAAGYTYVAQDESYRYIAIKTDKEAMQQ
;
A
#
# COMPACT_ATOMS: atom_id res chain seq x y z
N MET A 1 16.90 -17.70 -5.12
CA MET A 1 15.84 -17.60 -4.08
C MET A 1 15.01 -16.35 -4.38
N PRO A 2 13.85 -16.45 -5.06
CA PRO A 2 13.14 -15.27 -5.52
C PRO A 2 12.42 -14.58 -4.35
N ALA A 3 12.72 -13.30 -4.11
CA ALA A 3 12.13 -12.46 -3.07
C ALA A 3 10.60 -12.22 -3.24
N THR A 4 10.02 -12.70 -4.34
CA THR A 4 8.60 -12.55 -4.69
C THR A 4 7.64 -13.30 -3.75
N THR A 5 8.09 -14.34 -3.06
CA THR A 5 7.25 -15.19 -2.20
C THR A 5 6.82 -14.48 -0.90
N GLY A 6 7.62 -13.54 -0.39
CA GLY A 6 7.36 -12.84 0.87
C GLY A 6 6.17 -11.89 0.77
N CYS A 7 6.17 -11.00 -0.22
CA CYS A 7 5.11 -9.98 -0.38
C CYS A 7 3.74 -10.61 -0.70
N ALA A 8 3.69 -11.63 -1.56
CA ALA A 8 2.45 -12.33 -1.89
C ALA A 8 1.84 -13.04 -0.66
N ARG A 9 2.69 -13.60 0.21
CA ARG A 9 2.25 -14.25 1.46
C ARG A 9 1.75 -13.24 2.49
N SER A 10 2.39 -12.07 2.60
CA SER A 10 1.93 -10.95 3.43
C SER A 10 0.57 -10.42 2.97
N MET A 11 0.38 -10.29 1.65
CA MET A 11 -0.92 -9.94 1.06
C MET A 11 -2.02 -10.95 1.40
N GLY A 12 -1.71 -12.24 1.37
CA GLY A 12 -2.65 -13.30 1.80
C GLY A 12 -3.08 -13.11 3.26
N ARG A 13 -2.12 -12.91 4.17
CA ARG A 13 -2.37 -12.70 5.60
C ARG A 13 -3.14 -11.41 5.91
N LEU A 14 -2.97 -10.35 5.11
CA LEU A 14 -3.73 -9.10 5.24
C LEU A 14 -5.13 -9.17 4.61
N LYS A 15 -5.33 -10.02 3.60
CA LYS A 15 -6.65 -10.27 2.99
C LYS A 15 -7.60 -11.03 3.92
N GLU A 16 -7.09 -11.92 4.78
CA GLU A 16 -7.90 -12.68 5.75
C GLU A 16 -8.69 -11.79 6.73
N PRO A 17 -8.09 -10.84 7.47
CA PRO A 17 -8.82 -9.96 8.37
C PRO A 17 -9.73 -8.99 7.62
N VAL A 18 -9.34 -8.49 6.43
CA VAL A 18 -10.22 -7.61 5.62
C VAL A 18 -11.45 -8.37 5.12
N ARG A 19 -11.30 -9.64 4.71
CA ARG A 19 -12.44 -10.53 4.38
C ARG A 19 -13.28 -10.85 5.62
N ALA A 20 -12.64 -11.10 6.76
CA ALA A 20 -13.31 -11.45 8.01
C ALA A 20 -14.07 -10.27 8.62
N CYS A 21 -13.54 -9.05 8.50
CA CYS A 21 -14.09 -7.86 9.17
C CYS A 21 -15.12 -7.10 8.31
N ARG A 22 -15.22 -7.37 6.99
CA ARG A 22 -16.04 -6.57 6.03
C ARG A 22 -15.91 -5.05 6.27
N GLN A 23 -14.77 -4.61 6.79
CA GLN A 23 -14.55 -3.19 7.08
C GLN A 23 -14.37 -2.49 5.74
N HIS A 24 -15.25 -1.52 5.50
CA HIS A 24 -15.17 -0.69 4.31
C HIS A 24 -13.76 -0.09 4.22
N ASN A 25 -13.02 -0.44 3.16
CA ASN A 25 -11.71 0.14 2.90
C ASN A 25 -11.82 1.67 2.99
N GLN A 26 -11.01 2.30 3.84
CA GLN A 26 -10.99 3.75 3.96
C GLN A 26 -10.59 4.33 2.60
N ARG A 27 -11.44 5.19 2.04
CA ARG A 27 -11.16 5.86 0.78
C ARG A 27 -10.07 6.89 1.04
N VAL A 28 -8.92 6.70 0.41
CA VAL A 28 -7.77 7.58 0.55
C VAL A 28 -7.29 8.06 -0.82
N GLN A 29 -6.68 9.23 -0.85
CA GLN A 29 -6.00 9.79 -2.01
C GLN A 29 -4.48 9.65 -1.82
N LEU A 30 -3.85 8.94 -2.74
CA LEU A 30 -2.40 8.75 -2.75
C LEU A 30 -1.75 9.85 -3.61
N ALA A 31 -0.84 10.61 -3.02
CA ALA A 31 -0.01 11.58 -3.72
C ALA A 31 1.46 11.14 -3.67
N VAL A 32 1.98 10.71 -4.81
CA VAL A 32 3.38 10.30 -4.97
C VAL A 32 4.18 11.52 -5.45
N SER A 33 5.26 11.85 -4.74
CA SER A 33 6.12 12.99 -5.03
C SER A 33 7.59 12.64 -4.79
N LEU A 34 8.51 13.49 -5.26
CA LEU A 34 9.95 13.33 -5.00
C LEU A 34 10.31 13.34 -3.49
N GLN A 35 9.46 13.94 -2.66
CA GLN A 35 9.63 13.89 -1.20
C GLN A 35 9.19 12.56 -0.58
N GLY A 36 8.36 11.78 -1.29
CA GLY A 36 7.81 10.53 -0.79
C GLY A 36 6.34 10.32 -1.15
N ILE A 37 5.71 9.40 -0.43
CA ILE A 37 4.30 9.04 -0.58
C ILE A 37 3.49 9.73 0.53
N LYS A 38 2.47 10.49 0.12
CA LYS A 38 1.52 11.16 1.00
C LYS A 38 0.15 10.49 0.85
N ILE A 39 -0.44 10.04 1.95
CA ILE A 39 -1.79 9.50 2.01
C ILE A 39 -2.69 10.58 2.59
N ARG A 40 -3.68 11.02 1.83
CA ARG A 40 -4.71 11.95 2.28
C ARG A 40 -6.04 11.24 2.44
N ASP A 41 -6.84 11.67 3.40
CA ASP A 41 -8.20 11.15 3.56
C ASP A 41 -9.06 11.61 2.38
N GLY A 42 -9.86 10.70 1.81
CA GLY A 42 -10.67 11.00 0.64
C GLY A 42 -11.92 11.84 0.94
N LYS A 43 -12.31 11.99 2.21
CA LYS A 43 -13.45 12.81 2.63
C LYS A 43 -13.02 14.21 3.06
N THR A 44 -11.96 14.31 3.87
CA THR A 44 -11.50 15.60 4.42
C THR A 44 -10.38 16.23 3.59
N GLY A 45 -9.67 15.44 2.78
CA GLY A 45 -8.48 15.91 2.07
C GLY A 45 -7.26 16.12 2.96
N GLU A 46 -7.38 15.81 4.25
CA GLU A 46 -6.32 15.99 5.25
C GLU A 46 -5.21 14.97 5.04
N LEU A 47 -3.95 15.39 5.28
CA LEU A 47 -2.81 14.50 5.22
C LEU A 47 -2.80 13.58 6.44
N VAL A 48 -3.10 12.30 6.22
CA VAL A 48 -3.14 11.29 7.28
C VAL A 48 -1.75 10.69 7.50
N PHE A 49 -1.05 10.36 6.41
CA PHE A 49 0.28 9.76 6.49
C PHE A 49 1.25 10.36 5.48
N HIS A 50 2.52 10.48 5.89
CA HIS A 50 3.62 10.91 5.04
C HIS A 50 4.82 9.98 5.23
N TYR A 51 5.18 9.27 4.16
CA TYR A 51 6.31 8.35 4.12
C TYR A 51 7.38 8.93 3.19
N PRO A 52 8.53 9.36 3.72
CA PRO A 52 9.61 9.87 2.88
C PRO A 52 10.22 8.75 2.02
N VAL A 53 10.70 9.09 0.81
CA VAL A 53 11.31 8.13 -0.15
C VAL A 53 12.31 7.16 0.49
N PRO A 54 13.29 7.58 1.32
CA PRO A 54 14.28 6.67 1.87
C PRO A 54 13.70 5.61 2.83
N GLN A 55 12.49 5.80 3.36
CA GLN A 55 11.85 4.80 4.21
C GLN A 55 11.11 3.73 3.41
N ILE A 56 10.89 3.94 2.11
CA ILE A 56 10.16 3.02 1.24
C ILE A 56 11.17 2.03 0.64
N SER A 57 11.05 0.76 0.98
CA SER A 57 12.02 -0.26 0.57
C SER A 57 11.58 -1.02 -0.68
N PHE A 58 10.30 -1.38 -0.77
CA PHE A 58 9.82 -2.23 -1.85
C PHE A 58 8.44 -1.80 -2.31
N ILE A 59 8.24 -1.74 -3.63
CA ILE A 59 6.94 -1.50 -4.24
C ILE A 59 6.53 -2.79 -4.94
N TRP A 60 5.34 -3.27 -4.61
CA TRP A 60 4.74 -4.45 -5.19
C TRP A 60 3.46 -4.06 -5.91
N GLN A 61 3.29 -4.53 -7.13
CA GLN A 61 2.06 -4.40 -7.89
C GLN A 61 1.49 -5.79 -8.16
N ASP A 62 0.18 -5.91 -8.05
CA ASP A 62 -0.50 -7.15 -8.38
C ASP A 62 -0.58 -7.30 -9.91
N THR A 63 0.14 -8.28 -10.44
CA THR A 63 0.16 -8.58 -11.88
C THR A 63 -0.98 -9.51 -12.30
N SER A 64 -1.78 -10.02 -11.35
CA SER A 64 -2.89 -10.95 -11.61
C SER A 64 -4.19 -10.26 -12.04
N GLY A 65 -4.14 -8.96 -12.34
CA GLY A 65 -5.30 -8.18 -12.80
C GLY A 65 -6.22 -7.68 -11.68
N ALA A 66 -5.92 -7.98 -10.41
CA ALA A 66 -6.55 -7.27 -9.31
C ALA A 66 -5.93 -5.88 -9.19
N ARG A 67 -6.77 -4.83 -9.23
CA ARG A 67 -6.37 -3.43 -9.11
C ARG A 67 -5.84 -3.14 -7.69
N ALA A 68 -4.64 -3.62 -7.41
CA ALA A 68 -4.00 -3.55 -6.12
C ALA A 68 -2.50 -3.29 -6.30
N ALA A 69 -2.00 -2.33 -5.56
CA ALA A 69 -0.59 -2.05 -5.41
C ALA A 69 -0.27 -1.98 -3.92
N GLY A 70 0.97 -2.15 -3.54
CA GLY A 70 1.38 -2.00 -2.17
C GLY A 70 2.84 -1.67 -2.06
N TYR A 71 3.26 -1.21 -0.90
CA TYR A 71 4.65 -0.94 -0.64
C TYR A 71 5.01 -1.31 0.80
N THR A 72 6.25 -1.72 0.98
CA THR A 72 6.85 -1.96 2.29
C THR A 72 7.66 -0.74 2.68
N TYR A 73 7.46 -0.27 3.90
CA TYR A 73 8.28 0.77 4.50
C TYR A 73 8.91 0.28 5.81
N VAL A 74 10.05 0.85 6.15
CA VAL A 74 10.72 0.62 7.43
C VAL A 74 10.18 1.64 8.42
N ALA A 75 9.49 1.16 9.46
CA ALA A 75 9.09 2.02 10.56
C ALA A 75 10.32 2.40 11.42
N GLN A 76 10.18 3.43 12.26
CA GLN A 76 11.25 3.87 13.16
C GLN A 76 11.75 2.76 14.10
N ASP A 77 10.90 1.78 14.42
CA ASP A 77 11.23 0.60 15.22
C ASP A 77 11.98 -0.50 14.45
N GLU A 78 12.56 -0.20 13.28
CA GLU A 78 13.18 -1.15 12.33
C GLU A 78 12.24 -2.28 11.83
N SER A 79 10.96 -2.23 12.19
CA SER A 79 9.95 -3.16 11.72
C SER A 79 9.53 -2.83 10.29
N TYR A 80 9.56 -3.83 9.40
CA TYR A 80 9.00 -3.70 8.06
C TYR A 80 7.48 -3.77 8.13
N ARG A 81 6.82 -2.71 7.64
CA ARG A 81 5.36 -2.66 7.54
C ARG A 81 4.96 -2.60 6.08
N TYR A 82 3.99 -3.44 5.72
CA TYR A 82 3.48 -3.52 4.36
C TYR A 82 2.12 -2.84 4.27
N ILE A 83 1.98 -1.91 3.33
CA ILE A 83 0.74 -1.21 3.03
C ILE A 83 0.18 -1.74 1.71
N ALA A 84 -1.04 -2.26 1.78
CA ALA A 84 -1.81 -2.67 0.61
C ALA A 84 -2.80 -1.55 0.23
N ILE A 85 -2.78 -1.14 -1.03
CA ILE A 85 -3.66 -0.14 -1.62
C ILE A 85 -4.48 -0.82 -2.71
N LYS A 86 -5.80 -0.75 -2.58
CA LYS A 86 -6.72 -1.16 -3.63
C LYS A 86 -7.08 0.06 -4.47
N THR A 87 -6.80 0.02 -5.77
CA THR A 87 -7.13 1.10 -6.70
C THR A 87 -8.43 0.77 -7.44
N ASP A 88 -9.22 1.79 -7.75
CA ASP A 88 -10.49 1.60 -8.50
C ASP A 88 -10.26 1.50 -10.00
N LYS A 89 -9.19 2.14 -10.51
CA LYS A 89 -8.68 2.01 -11.89
C LYS A 89 -7.34 1.26 -11.89
N GLU A 90 -6.93 0.72 -13.04
CA GLU A 90 -5.57 0.19 -13.19
C GLU A 90 -4.56 1.25 -12.73
N ALA A 91 -3.63 0.85 -11.87
CA ALA A 91 -2.65 1.77 -11.28
C ALA A 91 -1.71 2.41 -12.33
N MET A 92 -1.74 1.90 -13.57
CA MET A 92 -1.04 2.42 -14.73
C MET A 92 -2.07 2.87 -15.77
N GLN A 93 -2.33 4.18 -15.84
CA GLN A 93 -2.86 4.80 -17.06
C GLN A 93 -1.70 5.58 -17.68
N GLN A 94 -1.23 5.12 -18.84
CA GLN A 94 -0.34 5.89 -19.72
C GLN A 94 -1.12 7.03 -20.38
#